data_AF-A0A9P7YZM0-F1
#
_entry.id   AF-A0A9P7YZM0-F1
#
_cell.length_a   1.000
_cell.length_b   1.000
_cell.length_c   1.000
_cell.angle_alpha   90.00
_cell.angle_beta   90.00
_cell.angle_gamma   90.00
#
_symmetry.space_group_name_H-M   'P 1'
#
loop_
_entity.id
_entity.type
_entity.pdbx_description
1 polymer ?
#
loop_
_entity_poly.entity_id
_entity_poly.type
_entity_poly.pdbx_seq_one_letter_code
_entity_poly.pdbx_strand_id
1 'polypeptide(L)' 'SLKVLANSLYGSVGYDKSAVYSPSCAAAITAIGRHCVKMAARVLSGDGLVTLYGDTDSVMVS' A
#
# COMPACT_ATOMS: atom_id res chain seq x y z
N SER A 1 1.65 -4.94 18.60
CA SER A 1 2.80 -5.69 18.04
C SER A 1 2.57 -6.14 16.60
N LEU A 2 1.41 -6.73 16.26
CA LEU A 2 1.16 -7.30 14.92
C LEU A 2 1.30 -6.31 13.75
N LYS A 3 0.77 -5.08 13.87
CA LYS A 3 0.88 -4.04 12.82
C LYS A 3 2.34 -3.76 12.45
N VAL A 4 3.19 -3.55 13.45
CA VAL A 4 4.61 -3.24 13.24
C VAL A 4 5.31 -4.43 12.58
N LEU A 5 5.03 -5.65 13.04
CA LEU A 5 5.61 -6.86 12.47
C LEU A 5 5.21 -7.05 11.00
N ALA A 6 3.94 -6.82 10.64
CA ALA A 6 3.49 -6.88 9.25
C ALA A 6 4.19 -5.83 8.36
N ASN A 7 4.33 -4.60 8.84
CA ASN A 7 5.03 -3.54 8.11
C ASN A 7 6.53 -3.84 7.95
N SER A 8 7.17 -4.41 8.98
CA SER A 8 8.57 -4.83 8.91
C SER A 8 8.77 -6.02 7.97
N LEU A 9 7.82 -6.96 7.90
CA LEU A 9 7.86 -8.08 6.95
C LEU A 9 7.87 -7.59 5.50
N TYR A 10 7.09 -6.55 5.17
CA TYR A 10 7.14 -5.93 3.84
C TYR A 10 8.55 -5.41 3.50
N GLY A 11 9.21 -4.73 4.45
CA GLY A 11 10.59 -4.30 4.27
C GLY A 11 11.56 -5.46 4.09
N SER A 12 11.41 -6.51 4.90
CA SER A 12 12.25 -7.71 4.86
C SER A 12 12.13 -8.50 3.56
N VAL A 13 10.96 -8.55 2.91
CA VAL A 13 10.84 -9.25 1.60
C VAL A 13 11.42 -8.43 0.44
N GLY A 14 11.51 -7.10 0.58
CA GLY A 14 12.09 -6.21 -0.44
C GLY A 14 13.59 -5.98 -0.33
N TYR A 15 14.19 -6.27 0.82
CA TYR A 15 15.62 -6.05 1.08
C TYR A 15 16.48 -7.23 0.64
N ASP A 16 17.42 -6.99 -0.27
CA ASP A 16 18.27 -7.99 -0.92
C ASP A 16 19.14 -8.81 0.03
N LYS A 17 19.53 -8.26 1.18
CA LYS A 17 20.32 -8.97 2.22
C LYS A 17 19.47 -9.68 3.28
N SER A 18 18.15 -9.64 3.15
CA SER A 18 17.24 -10.30 4.09
C SER A 18 17.17 -11.81 3.83
N ALA A 19 17.07 -12.60 4.90
CA ALA A 19 16.88 -14.05 4.80
C ALA A 19 15.56 -14.45 4.10
N VAL A 20 14.59 -13.53 4.03
CA VAL A 20 13.28 -13.74 3.38
C VAL A 20 13.12 -12.89 2.12
N TYR A 21 14.22 -12.46 1.50
CA TYR A 21 14.19 -11.67 0.28
C TYR A 21 13.40 -12.36 -0.83
N SER A 22 12.38 -11.67 -1.34
CA SER A 22 11.57 -12.11 -2.46
C SER A 22 11.06 -10.88 -3.22
N PRO A 23 11.74 -10.48 -4.31
CA PRO A 23 11.39 -9.27 -5.06
C PRO A 23 10.01 -9.40 -5.73
N SER A 24 9.59 -10.61 -6.09
CA SER A 24 8.25 -10.88 -6.63
C SER A 24 7.17 -10.64 -5.57
N CYS A 25 7.40 -11.10 -4.33
CA CYS A 25 6.47 -10.84 -3.22
C CYS A 25 6.40 -9.35 -2.89
N ALA A 26 7.55 -8.67 -2.82
CA ALA A 26 7.59 -7.22 -2.58
C ALA A 26 6.80 -6.46 -3.66
N ALA A 27 7.03 -6.78 -4.93
CA ALA A 27 6.31 -6.17 -6.06
C ALA A 27 4.81 -6.46 -6.02
N ALA A 28 4.40 -7.67 -5.64
CA ALA A 28 2.99 -8.03 -5.48
C ALA A 28 2.31 -7.23 -4.37
N ILE A 29 2.97 -7.08 -3.21
CA ILE A 29 2.45 -6.26 -2.10
C ILE A 29 2.27 -4.81 -2.54
N THR A 30 3.26 -4.21 -3.21
CA THR A 30 3.15 -2.83 -3.70
C THR A 30 2.08 -2.69 -4.79
N ALA A 31 1.91 -3.70 -5.66
CA ALA A 31 0.88 -3.69 -6.69
C ALA A 31 -0.54 -3.71 -6.10
N ILE A 32 -0.77 -4.57 -5.10
CA ILE A 32 -2.04 -4.63 -4.38
C ILE A 32 -2.28 -3.32 -3.61
N GLY A 33 -1.27 -2.76 -2.95
CA GLY A 33 -1.39 -1.47 -2.27
C GLY A 33 -1.85 -0.35 -3.22
N ARG A 34 -1.22 -0.23 -4.39
CA ARG A 34 -1.65 0.74 -5.42
C ARG A 34 -3.08 0.50 -5.91
N HIS A 35 -3.49 -0.76 -6.01
CA HIS A 35 -4.87 -1.08 -6.39
C HIS A 35 -5.86 -0.63 -5.31
N CYS A 36 -5.58 -0.90 -4.03
CA CYS A 36 -6.41 -0.49 -2.90
C CYS A 36 -6.56 1.04 -2.81
N VAL A 37 -5.47 1.80 -2.95
CA VAL A 37 -5.54 3.28 -2.92
C VAL A 37 -6.40 3.81 -4.06
N LYS A 38 -6.24 3.28 -5.28
CA LYS A 38 -7.07 3.66 -6.43
C LYS A 38 -8.54 3.28 -6.24
N MET A 39 -8.81 2.12 -5.62
CA MET A 39 -10.16 1.69 -5.30
C MET A 39 -10.80 2.65 -4.29
N ALA A 40 -10.09 3.01 -3.22
CA ALA A 40 -10.57 3.96 -2.22
C ALA A 40 -10.90 5.32 -2.85
N ALA A 41 -10.01 5.87 -3.68
CA ALA A 41 -10.25 7.12 -4.39
C ALA A 41 -11.49 7.07 -5.30
N ARG A 42 -11.71 5.94 -6.00
CA ARG A 42 -12.91 5.74 -6.84
C ARG A 42 -14.20 5.71 -6.03
N VAL A 43 -14.20 5.04 -4.88
CA VAL A 43 -15.37 5.01 -3.98
C VAL A 43 -15.69 6.43 -3.52
N LEU A 44 -14.68 7.16 -3.04
CA LEU A 44 -14.82 8.55 -2.59
C LEU A 44 -15.33 9.48 -3.70
N SER A 45 -14.84 9.32 -4.94
CA SER A 45 -15.35 10.07 -6.09
C SER A 45 -16.80 9.71 -6.44
N GLY A 46 -17.22 8.45 -6.24
CA GLY A 46 -18.62 8.03 -6.39
C GLY A 46 -19.56 8.70 -5.40
N ASP A 47 -19.04 9.04 -4.21
CA ASP A 47 -19.76 9.76 -3.15
C ASP A 47 -19.73 11.30 -3.35
N GLY A 48 -19.16 11.78 -4.46
CA GLY A 48 -19.08 13.21 -4.80
C GLY A 48 -17.92 13.96 -4.16
N LEU A 49 -16.99 13.26 -3.50
CA LEU A 49 -15.82 13.85 -2.85
C LEU A 49 -14.65 13.97 -3.83
N VAL A 50 -13.91 15.07 -3.76
CA VAL A 50 -12.78 15.32 -4.65
C VAL A 50 -11.49 14.85 -4.00
N THR A 51 -10.79 13.91 -4.63
CA THR A 51 -9.47 13.46 -4.15
C THR A 51 -8.42 14.56 -4.35
N LEU A 52 -7.86 15.05 -3.25
CA LEU A 52 -6.80 16.08 -3.24
C LEU A 52 -5.40 15.46 -3.31
N TYR A 53 -5.17 14.37 -2.59
CA TYR A 53 -3.86 13.72 -2.47
C TYR A 53 -4.02 12.24 -2.12
N GLY A 54 -3.04 11.40 -2.48
CA GLY A 54 -2.98 10.02 -2.04
C GLY A 54 -1.54 9.59 -1.79
N ASP A 55 -1.31 8.91 -0.66
CA ASP A 55 -0.05 8.25 -0.32
C ASP A 55 -0.34 6.75 -0.13
N THR A 56 0.69 5.92 -0.19
CA THR A 56 0.80 4.48 0.08
C THR A 56 -0.44 3.76 0.62
N ASP A 57 -1.08 4.25 1.69
CA ASP A 57 -2.30 3.72 2.29
C ASP A 57 -3.38 4.77 2.64
N SER A 58 -3.26 6.01 2.15
CA SER A 58 -4.16 7.12 2.49
C SER A 58 -4.63 7.92 1.27
N VAL A 59 -5.85 8.48 1.37
CA VAL A 59 -6.45 9.37 0.37
C VAL A 59 -7.06 10.57 1.09
N MET A 60 -6.61 11.77 0.76
CA MET A 60 -7.13 13.04 1.27
C MET A 60 -8.19 13.57 0.31
N VAL A 61 -9.32 14.05 0.84
CA VAL A 61 -10.47 14.51 0.07
C VAL A 61 -10.97 15.90 0.51
N SER A 62 -11.66 16.59 -0.40
CA SER A 62 -12.43 17.83 -0.17
C SER A 62 -13.91 17.63 -0.48
#